data_AF-A0A3B8XYX0-F1
#
_entry.id   AF-A0A3B8XYX0-F1
#
_cell.length_a   1.000
_cell.length_b   1.000
_cell.length_c   1.000
_cell.angle_alpha   90.00
_cell.angle_beta   90.00
_cell.angle_gamma   90.00
#
_symmetry.space_group_name_H-M   'P 1'
#
loop_
_entity.id
_entity.type
_entity.pdbx_description
1 polymer ?
#
loop_
_entity_poly.entity_id
_entity_poly.type
_entity_poly.pdbx_seq_one_letter_code
_entity_poly.pdbx_strand_id
1 'polypeptide(L)'
;MWLLVLLVVLGFITYILIKRTVSSITRTPIWLLWLVLMVPPGIWTSWYFIMGEKQQIPSELVLFPLFICFITYWWLISLGRIPNQEKQTNNHPLTPELSKIETGETQSTPVRPITASEEKSLRDCFPWGVYYLQNLDYRPQAILCRGKLRTAPEKAYKSIKGNIEQVFGDRFLILFQESFQGQPFFALVTNPWAKSQEIENEGPITRPFFALALFLITLFTTTVVGSEMAGVTVKQFQEDPSLLIQGLPYSLGIITILGVHEFSHYFTSIRYKITTTLPYFIPIPFFLGTFGAFIQMKSPVPHRKALFDVGIAGPLGGFIVTVPLLLWGLSLSEVVPLSEQSSLLSFEAFDPRFSLLFAILAKLALGSSFIAEKAIDFHPLAIAGYIGLIITALNLMPVGQL
;
A
#
# COMPACT_ATOMS: atom_id res chain seq x y z
N MET A 1 28.65 15.70 -21.02
CA MET A 1 27.81 15.05 -22.05
C MET A 1 26.63 14.28 -21.45
N TRP A 2 26.84 13.48 -20.40
CA TRP A 2 25.77 12.72 -19.74
C TRP A 2 24.66 13.59 -19.11
N LEU A 3 24.99 14.75 -18.52
CA LEU A 3 23.99 15.68 -17.97
C LEU A 3 22.99 16.21 -19.02
N LEU A 4 23.42 16.42 -20.27
CA LEU A 4 22.52 16.82 -21.36
C LEU A 4 21.56 15.69 -21.74
N VAL A 5 22.06 14.45 -21.77
CA VAL A 5 21.22 13.28 -22.04
C VAL A 5 20.16 13.12 -20.93
N LEU A 6 20.57 13.29 -19.67
CA LEU A 6 19.66 13.23 -18.52
C LEU A 6 18.60 14.34 -18.59
N LEU A 7 18.99 15.58 -18.95
CA LEU A 7 18.05 16.69 -19.13
C LEU A 7 17.02 16.41 -20.23
N VAL A 8 17.43 15.83 -21.36
CA VAL A 8 16.54 15.48 -22.46
C VAL A 8 15.56 14.37 -22.05
N VAL A 9 16.05 13.33 -21.38
CA VAL A 9 15.20 12.23 -20.88
C VAL A 9 14.21 12.72 -19.83
N LEU A 10 14.66 13.53 -18.88
CA LEU A 10 13.81 14.16 -17.86
C LEU A 10 12.75 15.06 -18.52
N GLY A 11 13.13 15.83 -19.53
CA GLY A 11 12.22 16.65 -20.32
C GLY A 11 11.13 15.83 -21.01
N PHE A 12 11.49 14.70 -21.60
CA PHE A 12 10.51 13.82 -22.26
C PHE A 12 9.52 13.18 -21.27
N ILE A 13 10.03 12.68 -20.14
CA ILE A 13 9.20 12.05 -19.10
C ILE A 13 8.25 13.07 -18.47
N THR A 14 8.75 14.25 -18.11
CA THR A 14 7.92 15.33 -17.52
C THR A 14 6.83 15.79 -18.47
N TYR A 15 7.11 15.90 -19.78
CA TYR A 15 6.10 16.26 -20.77
C TYR A 15 4.97 15.23 -20.86
N ILE A 16 5.30 13.93 -20.91
CA ILE A 16 4.31 12.86 -20.94
C ILE A 16 3.46 12.86 -19.66
N LEU A 17 4.10 13.07 -18.51
CA LEU A 17 3.44 13.08 -17.21
C LEU A 17 2.44 14.26 -17.14
N ILE A 18 2.86 15.49 -17.44
CA ILE A 18 1.95 16.65 -17.44
C ILE A 18 0.81 16.46 -18.44
N LYS A 19 1.10 15.93 -19.64
CA LYS A 19 0.08 15.65 -20.65
C LYS A 19 -0.97 14.64 -20.16
N ARG A 20 -0.58 13.64 -19.36
CA ARG A 20 -1.52 12.65 -18.81
C ARG A 20 -2.29 13.16 -17.61
N THR A 21 -1.65 13.94 -16.74
CA THR A 21 -2.21 14.27 -15.42
C THR A 21 -2.99 15.58 -15.42
N VAL A 22 -2.58 16.55 -16.23
CA VAL A 22 -3.06 17.95 -16.11
C VAL A 22 -3.92 18.39 -17.30
N SER A 23 -3.90 17.67 -18.42
CA SER A 23 -4.65 18.03 -19.64
C SER A 23 -6.17 18.10 -19.43
N SER A 24 -6.71 17.39 -18.43
CA SER A 24 -8.14 17.39 -18.10
C SER A 24 -8.54 18.47 -17.08
N ILE A 25 -7.57 19.13 -16.44
CA ILE A 25 -7.79 20.01 -15.27
C ILE A 25 -7.70 21.50 -15.66
N THR A 26 -6.89 21.83 -16.66
CA THR A 26 -6.59 23.20 -17.06
C THR A 26 -6.61 23.39 -18.57
N ARG A 27 -7.03 24.57 -19.03
CA ARG A 27 -6.90 25.04 -20.42
C ARG A 27 -5.52 25.59 -20.74
N THR A 28 -4.61 25.70 -19.77
CA THR A 28 -3.25 26.19 -20.05
C THR A 28 -2.51 25.23 -20.98
N PRO A 29 -1.80 25.76 -22.00
CA PRO A 29 -1.07 24.93 -22.93
C PRO A 29 0.00 24.10 -22.20
N ILE A 30 0.00 22.79 -22.48
CA ILE A 30 0.86 21.79 -21.81
C ILE A 30 2.35 22.14 -21.96
N TRP A 31 2.76 22.66 -23.13
CA TRP A 31 4.14 23.08 -23.37
C TRP A 31 4.60 24.20 -22.42
N LEU A 32 3.69 25.07 -21.99
CA LEU A 32 4.00 26.17 -21.07
C LEU A 32 4.21 25.67 -19.64
N LEU A 33 3.35 24.74 -19.18
CA LEU A 33 3.53 24.08 -17.88
C LEU A 33 4.80 23.24 -17.84
N TRP A 34 5.10 22.57 -18.95
CA TRP A 34 6.33 21.81 -19.11
C TRP A 34 7.58 22.70 -19.07
N LEU A 35 7.55 23.85 -19.75
CA LEU A 35 8.66 24.80 -19.77
C LEU A 35 8.97 25.28 -18.35
N VAL A 36 7.94 25.66 -17.58
CA VAL A 36 8.09 26.10 -16.19
C VAL A 36 8.77 25.02 -15.33
N LEU A 37 8.35 23.75 -15.47
CA LEU A 37 8.92 22.64 -14.72
C LEU A 37 10.37 22.31 -15.11
N MET A 38 10.78 22.66 -16.33
CA MET A 38 12.14 22.44 -16.83
C MET A 38 13.12 23.57 -16.50
N VAL A 39 12.65 24.69 -15.93
CA VAL A 39 13.52 25.82 -15.55
C VAL A 39 14.57 25.43 -14.50
N PRO A 40 14.24 24.79 -13.36
CA PRO A 40 15.26 24.43 -12.35
C PRO A 40 16.31 23.43 -12.88
N PRO A 41 15.95 22.30 -13.51
CA PRO A 41 16.92 21.39 -14.11
C PRO A 41 17.79 22.06 -15.18
N GLY A 42 17.23 22.99 -15.97
CA GLY A 42 17.96 23.76 -16.97
C GLY A 42 19.01 24.68 -16.35
N ILE A 43 18.66 25.42 -15.29
CA ILE A 43 19.59 26.29 -14.55
C ILE A 43 20.73 25.49 -13.94
N TRP A 44 20.42 24.34 -13.29
CA TRP A 44 21.44 23.48 -12.70
C TRP A 44 22.38 22.89 -13.74
N THR A 45 21.82 22.42 -14.87
CA THR A 45 22.62 21.89 -15.97
C THR A 45 23.53 22.98 -16.54
N SER A 46 23.01 24.19 -16.76
CA SER A 46 23.80 25.32 -17.25
C SER A 46 24.90 25.74 -16.26
N TRP A 47 24.63 25.70 -14.95
CA TRP A 47 25.63 25.96 -13.92
C TRP A 47 26.80 24.97 -14.00
N TYR A 48 26.51 23.68 -14.09
CA TYR A 48 27.54 22.64 -14.24
C TYR A 48 28.37 22.80 -15.51
N PHE A 49 27.77 23.29 -16.60
CA PHE A 49 28.50 23.59 -17.83
C PHE A 49 29.46 24.79 -17.70
N ILE A 50 29.11 25.81 -16.90
CA ILE A 50 29.88 27.04 -16.78
C ILE A 50 30.97 26.93 -15.70
N MET A 51 30.63 26.38 -14.52
CA MET A 51 31.52 26.34 -13.35
C MET A 51 32.26 25.00 -13.19
N GLY A 52 31.90 24.00 -13.99
CA GLY A 52 32.50 22.66 -13.96
C GLY A 52 31.94 21.76 -12.85
N GLU A 53 31.98 20.44 -13.08
CA GLU A 53 31.34 19.41 -12.24
C GLU A 53 31.89 19.33 -10.80
N LYS A 54 33.05 19.96 -10.51
CA LYS A 54 33.72 19.88 -9.21
C LYS A 54 33.26 20.92 -8.19
N GLN A 55 32.49 21.93 -8.61
CA GLN A 55 32.03 23.00 -7.73
C GLN A 55 30.57 22.76 -7.32
N GLN A 56 30.30 22.72 -6.02
CA GLN A 56 28.95 22.51 -5.50
C GLN A 56 28.04 23.69 -5.89
N ILE A 57 26.80 23.40 -6.31
CA ILE A 57 25.80 24.43 -6.58
C ILE A 57 25.47 25.12 -5.25
N PRO A 58 25.56 26.47 -5.17
CA PRO A 58 25.16 27.17 -3.95
C PRO A 58 23.68 26.94 -3.67
N SER A 59 23.32 26.77 -2.40
CA SER A 59 21.96 26.43 -1.96
C SER A 59 20.89 27.42 -2.45
N GLU A 60 21.26 28.68 -2.62
CA GLU A 60 20.38 29.73 -3.17
C GLU A 60 19.94 29.43 -4.61
N LEU A 61 20.86 28.94 -5.46
CA LEU A 61 20.57 28.55 -6.85
C LEU A 61 19.79 27.22 -6.96
N VAL A 62 19.69 26.46 -5.87
CA VAL A 62 18.84 25.26 -5.79
C VAL A 62 17.43 25.65 -5.36
N LEU A 63 17.30 26.39 -4.27
CA LEU A 63 16.02 26.68 -3.63
C LEU A 63 15.21 27.74 -4.38
N PHE A 64 15.85 28.80 -4.88
CA PHE A 64 15.15 29.92 -5.49
C PHE A 64 14.41 29.55 -6.79
N PRO A 65 15.02 28.81 -7.75
CA PRO A 65 14.30 28.35 -8.94
C PRO A 65 13.15 27.39 -8.63
N LEU A 66 13.31 26.51 -7.62
CA LEU A 66 12.25 25.58 -7.21
C LEU A 66 11.03 26.32 -6.65
N PHE A 67 11.27 27.33 -5.81
CA PHE A 67 10.20 28.13 -5.22
C PHE A 67 9.41 28.92 -6.28
N ILE A 68 10.12 29.58 -7.21
CA ILE A 68 9.50 30.31 -8.32
C ILE A 68 8.74 29.36 -9.25
N CYS A 69 9.32 28.20 -9.57
CA CYS A 69 8.67 27.18 -10.38
C CYS A 69 7.36 26.71 -9.76
N PHE A 70 7.34 26.47 -8.45
CA PHE A 70 6.14 26.03 -7.74
C PHE A 70 5.01 27.07 -7.81
N ILE A 71 5.34 28.34 -7.53
CA ILE A 71 4.36 29.44 -7.55
C ILE A 71 3.81 29.65 -8.97
N THR A 72 4.68 29.72 -9.97
CA THR A 72 4.29 29.96 -11.36
C THR A 72 3.48 28.79 -11.93
N TYR A 73 3.83 27.55 -11.61
CA TYR A 73 3.07 26.37 -11.99
C TYR A 73 1.66 26.36 -11.39
N TRP A 74 1.54 26.64 -10.08
CA TRP A 74 0.24 26.74 -9.41
C TRP A 74 -0.62 27.86 -9.99
N TRP A 75 -0.01 29.02 -10.22
CA TRP A 75 -0.69 30.18 -10.78
C TRP A 75 -1.24 29.89 -12.18
N LEU A 76 -0.45 29.26 -13.06
CA LEU A 76 -0.88 28.86 -14.39
C LEU A 76 -2.06 27.89 -14.36
N ILE A 77 -2.02 26.87 -13.49
CA ILE A 77 -3.16 25.95 -13.33
C ILE A 77 -4.39 26.68 -12.80
N SER A 78 -4.22 27.61 -11.87
CA SER A 78 -5.34 28.37 -11.31
C SER A 78 -6.02 29.28 -12.34
N LEU A 79 -5.24 29.88 -13.25
CA LEU A 79 -5.73 30.72 -14.34
C LEU A 79 -6.49 29.93 -15.41
N GLY A 80 -6.03 28.72 -15.72
CA GLY A 80 -6.65 27.87 -16.75
C GLY A 80 -7.70 26.89 -16.21
N ARG A 81 -7.99 26.91 -14.91
CA ARG A 81 -8.92 25.96 -14.27
C ARG A 81 -10.30 26.07 -14.91
N ILE A 82 -10.82 24.93 -15.38
CA ILE A 82 -12.15 24.88 -15.98
C ILE A 82 -13.19 24.98 -14.83
N PRO A 83 -14.04 26.02 -14.79
CA PRO A 83 -15.09 26.10 -13.77
C PRO A 83 -16.15 25.03 -14.03
N ASN A 84 -16.50 24.27 -13.00
CA ASN A 84 -17.60 23.31 -13.02
C ASN A 84 -18.90 24.11 -13.14
N GLN A 85 -19.69 23.92 -14.21
CA GLN A 85 -20.96 24.66 -14.37
C GLN A 85 -21.92 24.30 -13.23
N GLU A 86 -22.21 25.26 -12.36
CA GLU A 86 -23.37 25.24 -11.46
C GLU A 86 -24.65 25.18 -12.31
N LYS A 87 -25.45 24.13 -12.12
CA LYS A 87 -26.81 24.05 -12.66
C LYS A 87 -27.67 25.11 -11.97
N GLN A 88 -27.90 26.23 -12.66
CA GLN A 88 -28.93 27.19 -12.33
C GLN A 88 -30.32 26.54 -12.33
N THR A 89 -31.07 26.85 -11.28
CA THR A 89 -32.50 26.62 -11.09
C THR A 89 -33.31 27.26 -12.22
N ASN A 90 -34.23 26.52 -12.86
CA ASN A 90 -35.43 27.09 -13.48
C ASN A 90 -36.54 26.05 -13.66
N ASN A 91 -37.77 26.49 -13.39
CA ASN A 91 -39.00 25.72 -13.28
C ASN A 91 -39.71 25.46 -14.65
N HIS A 92 -40.25 24.23 -14.79
CA HIS A 92 -41.46 23.79 -15.55
C HIS A 92 -41.48 23.79 -17.11
N PRO A 93 -42.39 23.02 -17.78
CA PRO A 93 -42.78 21.60 -17.59
C PRO A 93 -43.01 20.78 -18.92
N LEU A 94 -43.20 19.45 -18.77
CA LEU A 94 -43.94 18.49 -19.64
C LEU A 94 -43.34 17.92 -20.97
N THR A 95 -42.79 16.69 -20.86
CA THR A 95 -43.04 15.46 -21.70
C THR A 95 -42.62 15.39 -23.20
N PRO A 96 -42.54 14.18 -23.83
CA PRO A 96 -41.33 13.34 -23.92
C PRO A 96 -40.88 13.09 -25.39
N GLU A 97 -39.61 12.77 -25.65
CA GLU A 97 -39.28 11.76 -26.68
C GLU A 97 -37.82 11.28 -26.68
N LEU A 98 -37.74 9.98 -26.95
CA LEU A 98 -36.62 9.08 -27.23
C LEU A 98 -35.44 9.66 -28.05
N SER A 99 -34.21 9.44 -27.58
CA SER A 99 -33.28 8.40 -28.10
C SER A 99 -31.78 8.79 -28.21
N LYS A 100 -30.94 7.81 -27.84
CA LYS A 100 -29.51 7.55 -28.15
C LYS A 100 -28.46 8.25 -27.24
N ILE A 101 -27.90 7.53 -26.24
CA ILE A 101 -26.69 6.65 -26.29
C ILE A 101 -25.44 7.51 -26.59
N GLU A 102 -24.36 7.64 -25.80
CA GLU A 102 -23.78 6.93 -24.65
C GLU A 102 -22.78 7.92 -23.98
N THR A 103 -22.66 7.91 -22.64
CA THR A 103 -21.54 8.54 -21.93
C THR A 103 -21.00 7.52 -20.93
N GLY A 104 -19.78 7.03 -21.18
CA GLY A 104 -19.04 6.20 -20.25
C GLY A 104 -18.09 7.05 -19.42
N GLU A 105 -18.61 7.64 -18.34
CA GLU A 105 -17.79 8.14 -17.22
C GLU A 105 -18.33 7.52 -15.92
N THR A 106 -17.41 7.01 -15.10
CA THR A 106 -17.65 6.28 -13.85
C THR A 106 -18.31 7.18 -12.82
N GLN A 107 -19.63 7.33 -12.92
CA GLN A 107 -20.46 7.92 -11.88
C GLN A 107 -20.52 6.95 -10.69
N SER A 108 -20.19 7.45 -9.49
CA SER A 108 -20.63 6.86 -8.24
C SER A 108 -22.17 6.82 -8.28
N THR A 109 -22.75 5.66 -8.61
CA THR A 109 -24.19 5.51 -8.70
C THR A 109 -24.82 5.88 -7.36
N PRO A 110 -25.62 6.96 -7.27
CA PRO A 110 -26.51 7.11 -6.12
C PRO A 110 -27.36 5.83 -6.06
N VAL A 111 -27.56 5.28 -4.86
CA VAL A 111 -28.39 4.10 -4.65
C VAL A 111 -29.69 4.32 -5.41
N ARG A 112 -29.95 3.50 -6.44
CA ARG A 112 -31.25 3.55 -7.14
C ARG A 112 -32.31 3.42 -6.04
N PRO A 113 -33.25 4.36 -5.91
CA PRO A 113 -34.31 4.26 -4.92
C PRO A 113 -34.96 2.89 -5.11
N ILE A 114 -34.99 2.11 -4.02
CA ILE A 114 -35.65 0.82 -3.98
C ILE A 114 -37.10 1.05 -4.45
N THR A 115 -37.56 0.30 -5.46
CA THR A 115 -38.93 0.46 -5.93
C THR A 115 -39.91 0.06 -4.82
N ALA A 116 -41.14 0.58 -4.82
CA ALA A 116 -42.13 0.23 -3.78
C ALA A 116 -42.34 -1.30 -3.64
N SER A 117 -42.14 -2.06 -4.72
CA SER A 117 -42.10 -3.53 -4.71
C SER A 117 -40.90 -4.11 -3.98
N GLU A 118 -39.69 -3.58 -4.23
CA GLU A 118 -38.47 -4.01 -3.54
C GLU A 118 -38.50 -3.63 -2.05
N GLU A 119 -39.15 -2.52 -1.66
CA GLU A 119 -39.31 -2.16 -0.23
C GLU A 119 -40.17 -3.19 0.49
N LYS A 120 -41.26 -3.65 -0.14
CA LYS A 120 -42.12 -4.68 0.43
C LYS A 120 -41.34 -5.98 0.63
N SER A 121 -40.60 -6.42 -0.38
CA SER A 121 -39.74 -7.60 -0.29
C SER A 121 -38.66 -7.44 0.80
N LEU A 122 -38.09 -6.24 0.95
CA LEU A 122 -37.14 -5.96 2.02
C LEU A 122 -37.78 -6.08 3.40
N ARG A 123 -39.01 -5.57 3.60
CA ARG A 123 -39.74 -5.72 4.86
C ARG A 123 -40.05 -7.18 5.17
N ASP A 124 -40.39 -7.97 4.16
CA ASP A 124 -40.66 -9.40 4.30
C ASP A 124 -39.40 -10.19 4.74
N CYS A 125 -38.20 -9.70 4.44
CA CYS A 125 -36.93 -10.28 4.92
C CYS A 125 -36.72 -10.13 6.44
N PHE A 126 -37.54 -9.34 7.16
CA PHE A 126 -37.44 -9.13 8.62
C PHE A 126 -38.63 -9.76 9.37
N PRO A 127 -38.54 -11.04 9.80
CA PRO A 127 -39.61 -11.69 10.53
C PRO A 127 -39.83 -11.05 11.91
N TRP A 128 -41.08 -10.82 12.27
CA TRP A 128 -41.46 -10.23 13.57
C TRP A 128 -40.89 -10.97 14.78
N GLY A 129 -40.75 -12.30 14.70
CA GLY A 129 -40.19 -13.13 15.77
C GLY A 129 -38.68 -12.98 15.95
N VAL A 130 -37.97 -12.40 14.98
CA VAL A 130 -36.50 -12.29 14.96
C VAL A 130 -36.08 -10.84 15.20
N TYR A 131 -36.60 -9.93 14.37
CA TYR A 131 -36.34 -8.49 14.44
C TYR A 131 -37.57 -7.73 13.98
N TYR A 132 -38.14 -6.92 14.87
CA TYR A 132 -39.30 -6.10 14.55
C TYR A 132 -38.83 -4.80 13.88
N LEU A 133 -38.89 -4.78 12.55
CA LEU A 133 -38.57 -3.60 11.74
C LEU A 133 -39.61 -2.50 11.97
N GLN A 134 -39.16 -1.33 12.43
CA GLN A 134 -40.01 -0.17 12.72
C GLN A 134 -39.92 0.88 11.64
N ASN A 135 -38.71 1.23 11.20
CA ASN A 135 -38.48 2.28 10.23
C ASN A 135 -37.34 1.93 9.26
N LEU A 136 -37.45 2.45 8.04
CA LEU A 136 -36.43 2.38 6.99
C LEU A 136 -35.96 3.80 6.71
N ASP A 137 -34.75 4.14 7.15
CA ASP A 137 -34.15 5.45 6.85
C ASP A 137 -33.21 5.34 5.66
N TYR A 138 -33.60 5.98 4.56
CA TYR A 138 -32.83 6.03 3.33
C TYR A 138 -31.70 7.07 3.46
N ARG A 139 -30.45 6.64 3.33
CA ARG A 139 -29.26 7.50 3.25
C ARG A 139 -28.62 7.35 1.87
N PRO A 140 -27.80 8.33 1.42
CA PRO A 140 -27.22 8.34 0.07
C PRO A 140 -26.40 7.08 -0.28
N GLN A 141 -25.86 6.38 0.72
CA GLN A 141 -24.98 5.21 0.54
C GLN A 141 -25.47 3.95 1.27
N ALA A 142 -26.57 4.05 2.04
CA ALA A 142 -27.05 2.93 2.85
C ALA A 142 -28.54 3.05 3.19
N ILE A 143 -29.18 1.92 3.46
CA ILE A 143 -30.54 1.86 3.98
C ILE A 143 -30.45 1.37 5.42
N LEU A 144 -30.89 2.21 6.36
CA LEU A 144 -30.87 1.88 7.78
C LEU A 144 -32.22 1.29 8.19
N CYS A 145 -32.22 0.00 8.45
CA CYS A 145 -33.34 -0.76 8.97
C CYS A 145 -33.32 -0.70 10.50
N ARG A 146 -34.12 0.20 11.07
CA ARG A 146 -34.25 0.41 12.52
C ARG A 146 -35.42 -0.37 13.09
N GLY A 147 -35.23 -0.90 14.29
CA GLY A 147 -36.20 -1.82 14.88
C GLY A 147 -35.74 -2.40 16.21
N LYS A 148 -36.50 -3.38 16.71
CA LYS A 148 -36.24 -4.03 17.99
C LYS A 148 -35.85 -5.49 17.79
N LEU A 149 -34.71 -5.85 18.37
CA LEU A 149 -34.23 -7.23 18.40
C LEU A 149 -35.09 -8.06 19.37
N ARG A 150 -35.48 -9.27 18.94
CA ARG A 150 -36.33 -10.18 19.72
C ARG A 150 -35.70 -11.55 19.97
N THR A 151 -34.51 -11.77 19.42
CA THR A 151 -33.72 -13.00 19.55
C THR A 151 -32.26 -12.65 19.82
N ALA A 152 -31.41 -13.65 20.05
CA ALA A 152 -29.97 -13.43 20.18
C ALA A 152 -29.40 -12.74 18.92
N PRO A 153 -28.52 -11.72 19.07
CA PRO A 153 -27.99 -10.94 17.95
C PRO A 153 -27.39 -11.78 16.82
N GLU A 154 -26.64 -12.83 17.15
CA GLU A 154 -26.03 -13.73 16.16
C GLU A 154 -27.08 -14.49 15.34
N LYS A 155 -28.14 -14.97 15.99
CA LYS A 155 -29.24 -15.69 15.33
C LYS A 155 -30.05 -14.76 14.43
N ALA A 156 -30.30 -13.53 14.91
CA ALA A 156 -30.98 -12.51 14.12
C ALA A 156 -30.18 -12.10 12.89
N TYR A 157 -28.88 -11.82 13.06
CA TYR A 157 -27.99 -11.48 11.97
C TYR A 157 -27.96 -12.57 10.91
N LYS A 158 -27.76 -13.84 11.32
CA LYS A 158 -27.71 -14.97 10.37
C LYS A 158 -29.02 -15.17 9.61
N SER A 159 -30.16 -15.04 10.29
CA SER A 159 -31.49 -15.19 9.67
C SER A 159 -31.77 -14.08 8.66
N ILE A 160 -31.54 -12.82 9.05
CA ILE A 160 -31.85 -11.66 8.20
C ILE A 160 -30.89 -11.60 7.02
N LYS A 161 -29.59 -11.90 7.26
CA LYS A 161 -28.59 -12.01 6.19
C LYS A 161 -29.02 -13.01 5.12
N GLY A 162 -29.40 -14.23 5.52
CA GLY A 162 -29.85 -15.26 4.58
C GLY A 162 -31.11 -14.87 3.81
N ASN A 163 -32.09 -14.24 4.47
CA ASN A 163 -33.32 -13.78 3.81
C ASN A 163 -33.04 -12.71 2.75
N ILE A 164 -32.16 -11.75 3.05
CA ILE A 164 -31.83 -10.66 2.13
C ILE A 164 -30.97 -11.19 0.97
N GLU A 165 -29.99 -12.06 1.23
CA GLU A 165 -29.17 -12.70 0.19
C GLU A 165 -30.04 -13.54 -0.76
N GLN A 166 -31.10 -14.19 -0.26
CA GLN A 166 -32.02 -14.96 -1.10
C GLN A 166 -32.87 -14.09 -2.04
N VAL A 167 -33.22 -12.87 -1.62
CA VAL A 167 -34.11 -11.96 -2.39
C VAL A 167 -33.32 -11.00 -3.28
N PHE A 168 -32.23 -10.46 -2.77
CA PHE A 168 -31.45 -9.39 -3.41
C PHE A 168 -30.05 -9.84 -3.88
N GLY A 169 -29.68 -11.11 -3.67
CA GLY A 169 -28.36 -11.63 -4.01
C GLY A 169 -27.24 -10.86 -3.30
N ASP A 170 -26.11 -10.71 -4.00
CA ASP A 170 -24.93 -10.01 -3.48
C ASP A 170 -25.00 -8.48 -3.64
N ARG A 171 -26.16 -7.90 -3.97
CA ARG A 171 -26.32 -6.45 -4.21
C ARG A 171 -26.06 -5.61 -2.96
N PHE A 172 -26.35 -6.13 -1.77
CA PHE A 172 -26.22 -5.40 -0.52
C PHE A 172 -25.29 -6.12 0.46
N LEU A 173 -24.31 -5.38 1.00
CA LEU A 173 -23.57 -5.78 2.19
C LEU A 173 -24.38 -5.41 3.42
N ILE A 174 -24.68 -6.40 4.25
CA ILE A 174 -25.53 -6.25 5.44
C ILE A 174 -24.65 -6.13 6.67
N LEU A 175 -24.73 -5.00 7.35
CA LEU A 175 -24.01 -4.73 8.59
C LEU A 175 -25.00 -4.66 9.75
N PHE A 176 -24.69 -5.31 10.85
CA PHE A 176 -25.44 -5.16 12.10
C PHE A 176 -24.62 -4.32 13.07
N GLN A 177 -25.19 -3.21 13.52
CA GLN A 177 -24.52 -2.26 14.41
C GLN A 177 -25.50 -1.74 15.48
N GLU A 178 -24.93 -1.21 16.56
CA GLU A 178 -25.69 -0.50 17.58
C GLU A 178 -25.45 1.01 17.43
N SER A 179 -26.52 1.78 17.55
CA SER A 179 -26.44 3.24 17.64
C SER A 179 -25.72 3.64 18.93
N PHE A 180 -25.21 4.88 18.99
CA PHE A 180 -24.66 5.47 20.22
C PHE A 180 -25.63 5.45 21.42
N GLN A 181 -26.93 5.32 21.14
CA GLN A 181 -27.99 5.19 22.14
C GLN A 181 -28.32 3.72 22.50
N GLY A 182 -27.49 2.76 22.08
CA GLY A 182 -27.65 1.32 22.36
C GLY A 182 -28.78 0.64 21.57
N GLN A 183 -29.29 1.27 20.51
CA GLN A 183 -30.37 0.70 19.69
C GLN A 183 -29.80 -0.10 18.50
N PRO A 184 -30.15 -1.39 18.34
CA PRO A 184 -29.63 -2.22 17.26
C PRO A 184 -30.30 -1.88 15.92
N PHE A 185 -29.51 -1.71 14.86
CA PHE A 185 -29.99 -1.48 13.51
C PHE A 185 -29.21 -2.30 12.47
N PHE A 186 -29.86 -2.61 11.37
CA PHE A 186 -29.22 -3.19 10.19
C PHE A 186 -28.95 -2.09 9.17
N ALA A 187 -27.74 -2.02 8.63
CA ALA A 187 -27.38 -1.15 7.54
C ALA A 187 -27.15 -1.99 6.28
N LEU A 188 -27.97 -1.78 5.25
CA LEU A 188 -27.75 -2.33 3.92
C LEU A 188 -26.97 -1.31 3.11
N VAL A 189 -25.71 -1.63 2.83
CA VAL A 189 -24.82 -0.81 1.99
C VAL A 189 -24.75 -1.47 0.63
N THR A 190 -24.76 -0.72 -0.47
CA THR A 190 -24.53 -1.31 -1.80
C THR A 190 -23.19 -2.00 -1.80
N ASN A 191 -23.13 -3.25 -2.25
CA ASN A 191 -21.90 -4.00 -2.31
C ASN A 191 -21.03 -3.45 -3.46
N PRO A 192 -19.93 -2.72 -3.20
CA PRO A 192 -19.06 -2.24 -4.27
C PRO A 192 -18.34 -3.40 -4.98
N TRP A 193 -18.22 -4.56 -4.32
CA TRP A 193 -17.53 -5.73 -4.83
C TRP A 193 -18.36 -6.58 -5.78
N ALA A 194 -19.70 -6.47 -5.74
CA ALA A 194 -20.57 -7.18 -6.69
C ALA A 194 -20.27 -6.78 -8.14
N LYS A 195 -19.96 -5.48 -8.36
CA LYS A 195 -19.55 -4.96 -9.67
C LYS A 195 -18.13 -5.38 -10.05
N SER A 196 -17.23 -5.48 -9.08
CA SER A 196 -15.86 -5.99 -9.30
C SER A 196 -15.88 -7.48 -9.67
N GLN A 197 -16.79 -8.27 -9.11
CA GLN A 197 -16.94 -9.70 -9.43
C GLN A 197 -17.37 -9.92 -10.88
N GLU A 198 -18.30 -9.13 -11.42
CA GLU A 198 -18.67 -9.22 -12.85
C GLU A 198 -17.54 -8.79 -13.79
N ILE A 199 -16.68 -7.84 -13.38
CA ILE A 199 -15.60 -7.29 -14.23
C ILE A 199 -14.27 -8.07 -14.10
N GLU A 200 -13.97 -8.70 -12.95
CA GLU A 200 -12.71 -9.45 -12.72
C GLU A 200 -12.79 -10.96 -13.02
N ASN A 201 -13.96 -11.51 -13.33
CA ASN A 201 -14.13 -12.94 -13.57
C ASN A 201 -13.43 -13.49 -14.84
N GLU A 202 -12.74 -12.66 -15.64
CA GLU A 202 -12.07 -13.10 -16.88
C GLU A 202 -10.62 -13.59 -16.69
N GLY A 203 -10.04 -13.57 -15.48
CA GLY A 203 -8.64 -13.96 -15.26
C GLY A 203 -8.42 -14.97 -14.13
N PRO A 204 -7.43 -15.88 -14.24
CA PRO A 204 -7.05 -16.75 -13.14
C PRO A 204 -6.55 -15.90 -11.95
N ILE A 205 -7.13 -16.14 -10.77
CA ILE A 205 -6.81 -15.45 -9.50
C ILE A 205 -5.33 -15.67 -9.13
N THR A 206 -4.81 -16.85 -9.43
CA THR A 206 -3.41 -17.21 -9.25
C THR A 206 -2.67 -17.09 -10.59
N ARG A 207 -1.70 -16.16 -10.65
CA ARG A 207 -0.75 -16.06 -11.76
C ARG A 207 0.61 -16.59 -11.30
N PRO A 208 0.79 -17.91 -11.16
CA PRO A 208 1.97 -18.50 -10.53
C PRO A 208 3.26 -18.14 -11.28
N PHE A 209 3.21 -18.09 -12.62
CA PHE A 209 4.37 -17.68 -13.42
C PHE A 209 4.79 -16.23 -13.13
N PHE A 210 3.82 -15.32 -12.99
CA PHE A 210 4.10 -13.92 -12.67
C PHE A 210 4.65 -13.78 -11.24
N ALA A 211 4.08 -14.49 -10.26
CA ALA A 211 4.59 -14.54 -8.90
C ALA A 211 6.02 -15.07 -8.85
N LEU A 212 6.29 -16.16 -9.57
CA LEU A 212 7.62 -16.75 -9.66
C LEU A 212 8.63 -15.82 -10.32
N ALA A 213 8.25 -15.14 -11.41
CA ALA A 213 9.10 -14.15 -12.07
C ALA A 213 9.45 -13.00 -11.11
N LEU A 214 8.46 -12.44 -10.41
CA LEU A 214 8.69 -11.40 -9.41
C LEU A 214 9.57 -11.88 -8.26
N PHE A 215 9.37 -13.10 -7.78
CA PHE A 215 10.21 -13.72 -6.76
C PHE A 215 11.68 -13.84 -7.23
N LEU A 216 11.91 -14.33 -8.44
CA LEU A 216 13.26 -14.50 -8.99
C LEU A 216 13.95 -13.15 -9.22
N ILE A 217 13.22 -12.15 -9.72
CA ILE A 217 13.77 -10.78 -9.86
C ILE A 217 14.08 -10.20 -8.49
N THR A 218 13.22 -10.42 -7.50
CA THR A 218 13.45 -9.94 -6.13
C THR A 218 14.67 -10.61 -5.52
N LEU A 219 14.80 -11.93 -5.66
CA LEU A 219 15.98 -12.69 -5.24
C LEU A 219 17.25 -12.11 -5.85
N PHE A 220 17.22 -11.74 -7.12
CA PHE A 220 18.34 -11.10 -7.77
C PHE A 220 18.63 -9.71 -7.17
N THR A 221 17.64 -8.83 -7.07
CA THR A 221 17.83 -7.47 -6.54
C THR A 221 18.28 -7.45 -5.08
N THR A 222 17.73 -8.33 -4.24
CA THR A 222 18.17 -8.48 -2.84
C THR A 222 19.56 -9.09 -2.72
N THR A 223 19.96 -9.97 -3.64
CA THR A 223 21.34 -10.51 -3.64
C THR A 223 22.35 -9.44 -4.03
N VAL A 224 22.04 -8.58 -5.00
CA VAL A 224 22.89 -7.44 -5.38
C VAL A 224 23.08 -6.51 -4.19
N VAL A 225 21.99 -6.05 -3.58
CA VAL A 225 22.05 -5.18 -2.39
C VAL A 225 22.77 -5.86 -1.22
N GLY A 226 22.52 -7.16 -1.01
CA GLY A 226 23.22 -7.93 0.02
C GLY A 226 24.72 -8.03 -0.19
N SER A 227 25.18 -8.10 -1.45
CA SER A 227 26.62 -8.09 -1.76
C SER A 227 27.26 -6.72 -1.54
N GLU A 228 26.54 -5.64 -1.83
CA GLU A 228 26.98 -4.27 -1.50
C GLU A 228 27.08 -4.07 0.01
N MET A 229 26.13 -4.61 0.79
CA MET A 229 26.18 -4.62 2.25
C MET A 229 27.35 -5.43 2.82
N ALA A 230 27.81 -6.46 2.10
CA ALA A 230 29.00 -7.23 2.45
C ALA A 230 30.32 -6.54 2.03
N GLY A 231 30.26 -5.31 1.50
CA GLY A 231 31.42 -4.52 1.09
C GLY A 231 31.89 -4.75 -0.35
N VAL A 232 31.15 -5.53 -1.15
CA VAL A 232 31.50 -5.77 -2.56
C VAL A 232 31.12 -4.55 -3.39
N THR A 233 32.12 -3.91 -4.01
CA THR A 233 31.89 -2.75 -4.88
C THR A 233 31.50 -3.20 -6.29
N VAL A 234 30.70 -2.40 -7.01
CA VAL A 234 30.29 -2.65 -8.41
C VAL A 234 31.45 -2.98 -9.35
N LYS A 235 32.64 -2.40 -9.12
CA LYS A 235 33.86 -2.70 -9.89
C LYS A 235 34.38 -4.12 -9.68
N GLN A 236 34.38 -4.60 -8.44
CA GLN A 236 34.80 -5.96 -8.10
C GLN A 236 33.81 -7.00 -8.67
N PHE A 237 32.52 -6.66 -8.69
CA PHE A 237 31.50 -7.50 -9.33
C PHE A 237 31.70 -7.63 -10.85
N GLN A 238 32.16 -6.57 -11.53
CA GLN A 238 32.47 -6.63 -12.97
C GLN A 238 33.67 -7.53 -13.29
N GLU A 239 34.59 -7.67 -12.34
CA GLU A 239 35.80 -8.50 -12.47
C GLU A 239 35.53 -9.96 -12.09
N ASP A 240 34.73 -10.20 -11.05
CA ASP A 240 34.37 -11.54 -10.58
C ASP A 240 32.88 -11.62 -10.18
N PRO A 241 32.02 -12.16 -11.09
CA PRO A 241 30.61 -12.36 -10.80
C PRO A 241 30.31 -13.33 -9.66
N SER A 242 31.28 -14.16 -9.24
CA SER A 242 31.09 -15.14 -8.15
C SER A 242 30.90 -14.46 -6.79
N LEU A 243 31.33 -13.20 -6.65
CA LEU A 243 31.17 -12.40 -5.45
C LEU A 243 29.70 -12.14 -5.06
N LEU A 244 28.74 -12.31 -5.99
CA LEU A 244 27.31 -12.25 -5.67
C LEU A 244 26.88 -13.26 -4.60
N ILE A 245 27.60 -14.38 -4.48
CA ILE A 245 27.31 -15.42 -3.48
C ILE A 245 27.38 -14.84 -2.05
N GLN A 246 28.19 -13.80 -1.83
CA GLN A 246 28.31 -13.13 -0.53
C GLN A 246 27.01 -12.40 -0.12
N GLY A 247 26.16 -12.02 -1.08
CA GLY A 247 24.85 -11.41 -0.82
C GLY A 247 23.72 -12.41 -0.56
N LEU A 248 23.92 -13.70 -0.82
CA LEU A 248 22.89 -14.73 -0.63
C LEU A 248 22.39 -14.86 0.81
N PRO A 249 23.23 -14.80 1.86
CA PRO A 249 22.75 -14.90 3.24
C PRO A 249 21.73 -13.80 3.60
N TYR A 250 21.95 -12.57 3.13
CA TYR A 250 21.00 -11.47 3.29
C TYR A 250 19.71 -11.73 2.50
N SER A 251 19.87 -12.02 1.21
CA SER A 251 18.77 -12.23 0.26
C SER A 251 17.82 -13.34 0.70
N LEU A 252 18.37 -14.50 1.07
CA LEU A 252 17.60 -15.63 1.59
C LEU A 252 16.94 -15.29 2.93
N GLY A 253 17.66 -14.58 3.82
CA GLY A 253 17.11 -14.15 5.10
C GLY A 253 15.86 -13.27 4.92
N ILE A 254 15.99 -12.18 4.17
CA ILE A 254 14.90 -11.19 4.02
C ILE A 254 13.71 -11.76 3.24
N ILE A 255 13.96 -12.55 2.19
CA ILE A 255 12.91 -13.20 1.40
C ILE A 255 12.17 -14.25 2.24
N THR A 256 12.88 -14.99 3.10
CA THR A 256 12.23 -15.97 3.98
C THR A 256 11.34 -15.26 4.99
N ILE A 257 11.80 -14.16 5.60
CA ILE A 257 11.01 -13.38 6.56
C ILE A 257 9.75 -12.81 5.90
N LEU A 258 9.91 -12.10 4.77
CA LEU A 258 8.80 -11.49 4.03
C LEU A 258 7.85 -12.54 3.43
N GLY A 259 8.42 -13.64 2.92
CA GLY A 259 7.66 -14.76 2.38
C GLY A 259 6.79 -15.37 3.45
N VAL A 260 7.35 -15.73 4.61
CA VAL A 260 6.56 -16.31 5.71
C VAL A 260 5.55 -15.31 6.26
N HIS A 261 5.86 -14.01 6.30
CA HIS A 261 4.91 -12.96 6.65
C HIS A 261 3.67 -12.99 5.74
N GLU A 262 3.85 -12.89 4.43
CA GLU A 262 2.72 -12.91 3.48
C GLU A 262 2.04 -14.28 3.37
N PHE A 263 2.79 -15.37 3.48
CA PHE A 263 2.19 -16.71 3.55
C PHE A 263 1.33 -16.89 4.80
N SER A 264 1.68 -16.26 5.92
CA SER A 264 0.84 -16.30 7.13
C SER A 264 -0.49 -15.57 6.91
N HIS A 265 -0.47 -14.43 6.21
CA HIS A 265 -1.70 -13.79 5.75
C HIS A 265 -2.49 -14.69 4.79
N TYR A 266 -1.81 -15.33 3.83
CA TYR A 266 -2.42 -16.20 2.82
C TYR A 266 -3.11 -17.42 3.44
N PHE A 267 -2.44 -18.18 4.31
CA PHE A 267 -3.01 -19.36 4.95
C PHE A 267 -4.17 -19.01 5.89
N THR A 268 -4.08 -17.89 6.62
CA THR A 268 -5.18 -17.41 7.46
C THR A 268 -6.38 -16.98 6.62
N SER A 269 -6.12 -16.35 5.46
CA SER A 269 -7.17 -15.99 4.49
C SER A 269 -7.88 -17.23 3.92
N ILE A 270 -7.14 -18.28 3.57
CA ILE A 270 -7.71 -19.57 3.14
C ILE A 270 -8.60 -20.17 4.25
N ARG A 271 -8.12 -20.15 5.50
CA ARG A 271 -8.87 -20.68 6.65
C ARG A 271 -10.22 -19.97 6.86
N TYR A 272 -10.30 -18.70 6.50
CA TYR A 272 -11.50 -17.87 6.53
C TYR A 272 -12.28 -17.80 5.20
N LYS A 273 -11.86 -18.58 4.19
CA LYS A 273 -12.47 -18.59 2.84
C LYS A 273 -12.46 -17.22 2.15
N ILE A 274 -11.45 -16.41 2.43
CA ILE A 274 -11.21 -15.13 1.77
C ILE A 274 -10.41 -15.42 0.49
N THR A 275 -10.91 -14.97 -0.65
CA THR A 275 -10.21 -15.09 -1.93
C THR A 275 -9.03 -14.12 -1.98
N THR A 276 -7.83 -14.66 -2.15
CA THR A 276 -6.57 -13.89 -2.18
C THR A 276 -5.67 -14.35 -3.31
N THR A 277 -4.77 -13.47 -3.75
CA THR A 277 -3.70 -13.84 -4.68
C THR A 277 -2.56 -14.56 -3.96
N LEU A 278 -1.66 -15.18 -4.73
CA LEU A 278 -0.35 -15.58 -4.20
C LEU A 278 0.46 -14.34 -3.79
N PRO A 279 1.43 -14.48 -2.86
CA PRO A 279 2.34 -13.40 -2.50
C PRO A 279 3.11 -12.89 -3.72
N TYR A 280 3.02 -11.60 -3.98
CA TYR A 280 3.80 -10.92 -5.01
C TYR A 280 4.90 -10.09 -4.35
N PHE A 281 6.15 -10.43 -4.63
CA PHE A 281 7.30 -9.64 -4.20
C PHE A 281 7.47 -8.41 -5.10
N ILE A 282 7.88 -7.28 -4.51
CA ILE A 282 8.11 -6.03 -5.23
C ILE A 282 9.63 -5.80 -5.34
N PRO A 283 10.26 -6.14 -6.47
CA PRO A 283 11.71 -6.02 -6.64
C PRO A 283 12.13 -4.58 -6.85
N ILE A 284 13.19 -4.16 -6.16
CA ILE A 284 13.79 -2.83 -6.32
C ILE A 284 15.31 -2.93 -6.20
N PRO A 285 16.09 -2.36 -7.13
CA PRO A 285 17.55 -2.50 -7.14
C PRO A 285 18.27 -1.55 -6.17
N PHE A 286 17.59 -0.98 -5.17
CA PHE A 286 18.15 -0.03 -4.22
C PHE A 286 17.53 -0.20 -2.82
N PHE A 287 18.08 0.51 -1.83
CA PHE A 287 17.66 0.49 -0.42
C PHE A 287 17.78 -0.91 0.22
N LEU A 288 16.71 -1.69 0.28
CA LEU A 288 16.70 -3.04 0.86
C LEU A 288 16.74 -4.16 -0.19
N GLY A 289 16.69 -3.82 -1.48
CA GLY A 289 16.56 -4.80 -2.56
C GLY A 289 15.11 -5.20 -2.86
N THR A 290 14.15 -4.73 -2.06
CA THR A 290 12.72 -5.02 -2.18
C THR A 290 11.89 -3.96 -1.43
N PHE A 291 10.66 -3.69 -1.87
CA PHE A 291 9.66 -2.98 -1.06
C PHE A 291 8.83 -3.90 -0.16
N GLY A 292 9.14 -5.19 -0.15
CA GLY A 292 8.37 -6.21 0.53
C GLY A 292 7.61 -7.09 -0.44
N ALA A 293 6.63 -7.79 0.12
CA ALA A 293 5.68 -8.59 -0.63
C ALA A 293 4.27 -8.21 -0.18
N PHE A 294 3.28 -8.50 -1.01
CA PHE A 294 1.88 -8.30 -0.65
C PHE A 294 1.00 -9.38 -1.24
N ILE A 295 -0.11 -9.66 -0.55
CA ILE A 295 -1.26 -10.36 -1.10
C ILE A 295 -2.39 -9.39 -1.41
N GLN A 296 -3.13 -9.64 -2.48
CA GLN A 296 -4.34 -8.89 -2.81
C GLN A 296 -5.57 -9.66 -2.36
N MET A 297 -6.38 -9.08 -1.47
CA MET A 297 -7.70 -9.61 -1.11
C MET A 297 -8.72 -9.24 -2.19
N LYS A 298 -9.40 -10.24 -2.77
CA LYS A 298 -10.42 -10.06 -3.82
C LYS A 298 -11.86 -10.16 -3.32
N SER A 299 -12.05 -10.65 -2.09
CA SER A 299 -13.36 -10.74 -1.45
C SER A 299 -13.35 -10.04 -0.09
N PRO A 300 -14.52 -9.55 0.38
CA PRO A 300 -14.63 -8.93 1.70
C PRO A 300 -14.33 -9.92 2.83
N VAL A 301 -13.81 -9.37 3.93
CA VAL A 301 -13.56 -10.14 5.15
C VAL A 301 -14.90 -10.44 5.85
N PRO A 302 -15.18 -11.71 6.22
CA PRO A 302 -16.52 -12.13 6.63
C PRO A 302 -17.01 -11.53 7.97
N HIS A 303 -16.10 -11.24 8.90
CA HIS A 303 -16.42 -10.67 10.22
C HIS A 303 -15.16 -10.09 10.89
N ARG A 304 -15.33 -9.25 11.92
CA ARG A 304 -14.24 -8.57 12.64
C ARG A 304 -13.17 -9.52 13.21
N LYS A 305 -13.55 -10.71 13.68
CA LYS A 305 -12.57 -11.71 14.14
C LYS A 305 -11.63 -12.18 13.02
N ALA A 306 -12.13 -12.37 11.80
CA ALA A 306 -11.30 -12.76 10.66
C ALA A 306 -10.40 -11.60 10.24
N LEU A 307 -10.87 -10.36 10.35
CA LEU A 307 -10.05 -9.18 10.08
C LEU A 307 -8.86 -9.10 11.06
N PHE A 308 -9.13 -9.30 12.34
CA PHE A 308 -8.10 -9.32 13.38
C PHE A 308 -7.10 -10.46 13.16
N ASP A 309 -7.59 -11.68 12.97
CA ASP A 309 -6.74 -12.87 12.80
C ASP A 309 -5.87 -12.77 11.55
N VAL A 310 -6.45 -12.34 10.41
CA VAL A 310 -5.68 -12.10 9.19
C VAL A 310 -4.66 -10.98 9.41
N GLY A 311 -5.04 -9.88 10.05
CA GLY A 311 -4.16 -8.74 10.31
C GLY A 311 -2.95 -9.09 11.18
N ILE A 312 -3.13 -9.90 12.22
CA ILE A 312 -2.05 -10.27 13.15
C ILE A 312 -1.19 -11.45 12.65
N ALA A 313 -1.75 -12.31 11.79
CA ALA A 313 -1.05 -13.52 11.32
C ALA A 313 0.27 -13.21 10.60
N GLY A 314 0.30 -12.18 9.74
CA GLY A 314 1.51 -11.79 9.01
C GLY A 314 2.65 -11.38 9.93
N PRO A 315 2.46 -10.34 10.76
CA PRO A 315 3.48 -9.90 11.73
C PRO A 315 3.95 -11.03 12.66
N LEU A 316 3.05 -11.87 13.18
CA LEU A 316 3.45 -12.99 14.03
C LEU A 316 4.28 -14.03 13.29
N GLY A 317 3.86 -14.42 12.08
CA GLY A 317 4.60 -15.38 11.26
C GLY A 317 5.98 -14.88 10.89
N GLY A 318 6.07 -13.62 10.43
CA GLY A 318 7.35 -12.96 10.14
C GLY A 318 8.24 -12.87 11.38
N PHE A 319 7.69 -12.49 12.53
CA PHE A 319 8.44 -12.37 13.78
C PHE A 319 9.04 -13.69 14.26
N ILE A 320 8.25 -14.79 14.23
CA ILE A 320 8.68 -16.13 14.64
C ILE A 320 9.90 -16.60 13.82
N VAL A 321 9.98 -16.22 12.55
CA VAL A 321 11.11 -16.54 11.67
C VAL A 321 12.27 -15.56 11.83
N THR A 322 11.96 -14.29 12.06
CA THR A 322 12.96 -13.23 12.23
C THR A 322 13.87 -13.48 13.43
N VAL A 323 13.31 -13.86 14.58
CA VAL A 323 14.08 -14.08 15.83
C VAL A 323 15.20 -15.13 15.67
N PRO A 324 14.94 -16.36 15.20
CA PRO A 324 16.00 -17.37 15.05
C PRO A 324 17.01 -16.99 13.95
N LEU A 325 16.58 -16.40 12.84
CA LEU A 325 17.51 -15.94 11.79
C LEU A 325 18.43 -14.82 12.30
N LEU A 326 17.89 -13.91 13.09
CA LEU A 326 18.66 -12.84 13.71
C LEU A 326 19.67 -13.40 14.71
N LEU A 327 19.27 -14.32 15.60
CA LEU A 327 20.19 -14.96 16.54
C LEU A 327 21.30 -15.71 15.82
N TRP A 328 20.98 -16.42 14.74
CA TRP A 328 21.97 -17.11 13.92
C TRP A 328 22.91 -16.11 13.24
N GLY A 329 22.39 -15.05 12.61
CA GLY A 329 23.21 -14.01 12.02
C GLY A 329 24.14 -13.33 13.02
N LEU A 330 23.64 -13.03 14.22
CA LEU A 330 24.44 -12.43 15.31
C LEU A 330 25.55 -13.36 15.78
N SER A 331 25.33 -14.68 15.80
CA SER A 331 26.39 -15.65 16.14
C SER A 331 27.52 -15.70 15.10
N LEU A 332 27.25 -15.23 13.87
CA LEU A 332 28.24 -15.12 12.78
C LEU A 332 28.86 -13.72 12.68
N SER A 333 28.39 -12.77 13.49
CA SER A 333 28.82 -11.38 13.45
C SER A 333 30.06 -11.16 14.30
N GLU A 334 30.91 -10.22 13.90
CA GLU A 334 32.15 -9.89 14.61
C GLU A 334 31.98 -8.63 15.47
N VAL A 335 32.75 -8.54 16.56
CA VAL A 335 32.68 -7.42 17.50
C VAL A 335 33.87 -6.50 17.27
N VAL A 336 33.61 -5.28 16.80
CA VAL A 336 34.59 -4.28 16.33
C VAL A 336 34.53 -3.03 17.23
N PRO A 337 35.59 -2.20 17.36
CA PRO A 337 35.50 -0.94 18.12
C PRO A 337 34.41 0.00 17.57
N LEU A 338 33.75 0.78 18.44
CA LEU A 338 32.73 1.76 17.98
C LEU A 338 33.35 2.81 17.04
N SER A 339 32.74 2.96 15.86
CA SER A 339 32.96 4.07 14.92
C SER A 339 31.95 5.20 15.20
N GLU A 340 32.37 6.47 15.04
CA GLU A 340 31.54 7.66 15.32
C GLU A 340 30.36 7.85 14.32
N GLN A 341 30.31 7.11 13.20
CA GLN A 341 29.22 7.17 12.22
C GLN A 341 28.18 6.05 12.37
N SER A 342 27.58 5.90 13.55
CA SER A 342 26.49 4.94 13.78
C SER A 342 25.10 5.61 13.72
N SER A 343 24.34 5.29 12.67
CA SER A 343 22.96 5.69 12.41
C SER A 343 22.03 4.47 12.31
N LEU A 344 20.71 4.67 12.43
CA LEU A 344 19.71 3.59 12.37
C LEU A 344 19.80 2.76 11.06
N LEU A 345 20.33 3.35 9.99
CA LEU A 345 20.44 2.74 8.66
C LEU A 345 21.89 2.48 8.21
N SER A 346 22.89 2.77 9.04
CA SER A 346 24.29 2.42 8.74
C SER A 346 24.63 1.11 9.42
N PHE A 347 24.75 0.06 8.60
CA PHE A 347 24.93 -1.31 9.07
C PHE A 347 26.37 -1.64 9.48
N GLU A 348 27.33 -0.74 9.26
CA GLU A 348 28.75 -0.90 9.57
C GLU A 348 29.07 -0.75 11.08
N ALA A 349 28.23 -0.04 11.84
CA ALA A 349 28.30 0.02 13.29
C ALA A 349 26.94 0.45 13.84
N PHE A 350 26.19 -0.46 14.44
CA PHE A 350 24.89 -0.15 15.05
C PHE A 350 25.01 0.00 16.56
N ASP A 351 24.42 1.05 17.14
CA ASP A 351 24.26 1.14 18.60
C ASP A 351 23.05 0.29 19.04
N PRO A 352 23.26 -0.83 19.73
CA PRO A 352 22.19 -1.71 20.20
C PRO A 352 21.16 -1.04 21.13
N ARG A 353 21.46 0.17 21.65
CA ARG A 353 20.58 0.92 22.55
C ARG A 353 19.28 1.40 21.90
N PHE A 354 19.19 1.45 20.56
CA PHE A 354 18.00 1.92 19.86
C PHE A 354 16.78 0.99 19.94
N SER A 355 16.97 -0.29 20.29
CA SER A 355 15.87 -1.25 20.43
C SER A 355 16.13 -2.22 21.59
N LEU A 356 15.23 -2.20 22.58
CA LEU A 356 15.31 -3.08 23.76
C LEU A 356 15.31 -4.57 23.35
N LEU A 357 14.43 -4.93 22.41
CA LEU A 357 14.31 -6.31 21.94
C LEU A 357 15.60 -6.76 21.25
N PHE A 358 16.14 -5.91 20.36
CA PHE A 358 17.40 -6.20 19.70
C PHE A 358 18.55 -6.32 20.71
N ALA A 359 18.66 -5.41 21.68
CA ALA A 359 19.68 -5.47 22.73
C ALA A 359 19.63 -6.77 23.54
N ILE A 360 18.43 -7.26 23.87
CA ILE A 360 18.25 -8.55 24.56
C ILE A 360 18.72 -9.71 23.68
N LEU A 361 18.32 -9.74 22.40
CA LEU A 361 18.74 -10.79 21.46
C LEU A 361 20.25 -10.75 21.19
N ALA A 362 20.83 -9.57 21.03
CA ALA A 362 22.27 -9.36 20.87
C ALA A 362 23.04 -9.86 22.10
N LYS A 363 22.59 -9.50 23.31
CA LYS A 363 23.19 -10.01 24.55
C LYS A 363 23.06 -11.53 24.69
N LEU A 364 21.93 -12.10 24.26
CA LEU A 364 21.71 -13.55 24.29
C LEU A 364 22.62 -14.29 23.30
N ALA A 365 22.85 -13.73 22.11
CA ALA A 365 23.70 -14.34 21.09
C ALA A 365 25.21 -14.15 21.36
N LEU A 366 25.63 -12.95 21.77
CA LEU A 366 27.05 -12.57 21.91
C LEU A 366 27.59 -12.71 23.35
N GLY A 367 26.71 -12.88 24.33
CA GLY A 367 27.08 -13.12 25.72
C GLY A 367 27.97 -12.02 26.32
N SER A 368 29.10 -12.42 26.91
CA SER A 368 30.07 -11.53 27.55
C SER A 368 30.92 -10.71 26.58
N SER A 369 30.90 -11.02 25.29
CA SER A 369 31.62 -10.27 24.25
C SER A 369 30.93 -8.93 23.92
N PHE A 370 29.67 -8.78 24.33
CA PHE A 370 28.88 -7.58 24.16
C PHE A 370 29.14 -6.58 25.29
N ILE A 371 30.11 -5.68 25.07
CA ILE A 371 30.55 -4.66 26.03
C ILE A 371 30.16 -3.28 25.50
N ALA A 372 29.82 -2.34 26.38
CA ALA A 372 29.25 -1.02 26.04
C ALA A 372 30.12 -0.11 25.13
N GLU A 373 31.38 -0.47 24.90
CA GLU A 373 32.38 0.26 24.10
C GLU A 373 32.76 -0.47 22.79
N LYS A 374 32.02 -1.52 22.40
CA LYS A 374 32.21 -2.21 21.11
C LYS A 374 30.96 -2.15 20.22
N ALA A 375 31.15 -1.95 18.93
CA ALA A 375 30.14 -2.11 17.89
C ALA A 375 30.09 -3.57 17.40
N ILE A 376 29.01 -3.93 16.72
CA ILE A 376 28.87 -5.21 16.02
C ILE A 376 28.98 -4.92 14.54
N ASP A 377 29.92 -5.59 13.87
CA ASP A 377 29.94 -5.70 12.42
C ASP A 377 29.00 -6.84 12.01
N PHE A 378 27.88 -6.47 11.39
CA PHE A 378 26.79 -7.40 11.16
C PHE A 378 27.07 -8.31 9.99
N HIS A 379 27.00 -9.62 10.23
CA HIS A 379 26.86 -10.57 9.13
C HIS A 379 25.60 -10.23 8.30
N PRO A 380 25.61 -10.35 6.96
CA PRO A 380 24.46 -10.00 6.11
C PRO A 380 23.13 -10.66 6.52
N LEU A 381 23.18 -11.86 7.10
CA LEU A 381 22.02 -12.54 7.69
C LEU A 381 21.46 -11.81 8.93
N ALA A 382 22.33 -11.26 9.78
CA ALA A 382 21.94 -10.50 10.96
C ALA A 382 21.27 -9.17 10.55
N ILE A 383 21.77 -8.54 9.49
CA ILE A 383 21.16 -7.36 8.87
C ILE A 383 19.72 -7.67 8.42
N ALA A 384 19.52 -8.79 7.70
CA ALA A 384 18.18 -9.23 7.27
C ALA A 384 17.23 -9.47 8.47
N GLY A 385 17.72 -10.11 9.53
CA GLY A 385 16.95 -10.31 10.77
C GLY A 385 16.59 -8.99 11.46
N TYR A 386 17.52 -8.05 11.53
CA TYR A 386 17.29 -6.73 12.13
C TYR A 386 16.24 -5.93 11.32
N ILE A 387 16.36 -5.92 10.00
CA ILE A 387 15.35 -5.31 9.12
C ILE A 387 14.00 -6.01 9.29
N GLY A 388 13.98 -7.33 9.42
CA GLY A 388 12.75 -8.10 9.71
C GLY A 388 12.04 -7.64 10.98
N LEU A 389 12.79 -7.29 12.04
CA LEU A 389 12.21 -6.73 13.28
C LEU A 389 11.59 -5.36 13.02
N ILE A 390 12.26 -4.50 12.25
CA ILE A 390 11.73 -3.17 11.89
C ILE A 390 10.45 -3.30 11.06
N ILE A 391 10.46 -4.14 10.03
CA ILE A 391 9.29 -4.36 9.16
C ILE A 391 8.11 -4.88 9.99
N THR A 392 8.36 -5.85 10.86
CA THR A 392 7.33 -6.37 11.77
C THR A 392 6.78 -5.26 12.67
N ALA A 393 7.66 -4.45 13.26
CA ALA A 393 7.24 -3.35 14.14
C ALA A 393 6.39 -2.31 13.38
N LEU A 394 6.78 -1.93 12.16
CA LEU A 394 6.03 -1.02 11.30
C LEU A 394 4.66 -1.59 10.93
N ASN A 395 4.58 -2.88 10.60
CA ASN A 395 3.32 -3.54 10.25
C ASN A 395 2.37 -3.69 11.45
N LEU A 396 2.88 -3.59 12.68
CA LEU A 396 2.07 -3.55 13.91
C LEU A 396 1.68 -2.14 14.34
N MET A 397 2.24 -1.08 13.71
CA MET A 397 1.83 0.27 14.03
C MET A 397 0.42 0.53 13.50
N PRO A 398 -0.48 1.12 14.31
CA PRO A 398 -1.83 1.47 13.88
C PRO A 398 -1.79 2.73 13.00
N VAL A 399 -1.38 2.57 11.74
CA VAL A 399 -1.39 3.66 10.75
C VAL A 399 -2.70 3.62 9.98
N GLY A 400 -3.82 3.93 10.65
CA GLY A 400 -5.15 3.98 10.05
C GLY A 400 -6.29 3.49 10.96
N GLN A 401 -7.54 3.76 10.57
CA GLN A 401 -8.73 3.22 11.24
C GLN A 401 -9.10 1.86 10.61
N LEU A 402 -9.33 0.85 11.48
CA LEU A 402 -9.74 -0.52 11.14
C LEU A 402 -11.16 -0.61 10.55
#